data_AF-A0A957R6H6-F1
#
_entry.id   AF-A0A957R6H6-F1
#
_cell.length_a   1.000
_cell.length_b   1.000
_cell.length_c   1.000
_cell.angle_alpha   90.00
_cell.angle_beta   90.00
_cell.angle_gamma   90.00
#
_symmetry.space_group_name_H-M   'P 1'
#
loop_
_entity.id
_entity.type
_entity.pdbx_description
1 polymer ?
#
loop_
_entity_poly.entity_id
_entity_poly.type
_entity_poly.pdbx_seq_one_letter_code
_entity_poly.pdbx_strand_id
1 'polypeptide(L)'
;MALNTTLVMDETENPKITITEDDLNEVNQLSLACPICANPVERYVTDPNLVPVECTDCGTLYHKICWEQGGGSCAMIGCDCKTYRIHAEEDTPVMTIEYSDLGRERNPVRPVNAETKRIKAQERRMRDEVYGRSIFRIFFDWLLRQIRILDE
;
A
#
# COMPACT_ATOMS: atom_id res chain seq x y z
N MET A 1 41.14 -30.32 22.21
CA MET A 1 40.22 -31.36 21.71
C MET A 1 38.90 -30.67 21.40
N ALA A 2 38.70 -30.24 20.15
CA ALA A 2 37.48 -29.58 19.71
C ALA A 2 36.56 -30.64 19.09
N LEU A 3 35.36 -30.79 19.64
CA LEU A 3 34.31 -31.66 19.11
C LEU A 3 33.65 -30.94 17.93
N ASN A 4 33.97 -31.37 16.71
CA ASN A 4 33.22 -30.98 15.51
C ASN A 4 31.91 -31.78 15.49
N THR A 5 30.82 -31.15 15.89
CA THR A 5 29.47 -31.65 15.62
C THR A 5 29.14 -31.35 14.16
N THR A 6 29.37 -32.31 13.28
CA THR A 6 28.84 -32.29 11.91
C THR A 6 27.34 -32.46 11.98
N LEU A 7 26.59 -31.38 11.73
CA LEU A 7 25.16 -31.44 11.48
C LEU A 7 24.96 -32.20 10.16
N VAL A 8 24.57 -33.47 10.27
CA VAL A 8 24.09 -34.27 9.14
C VAL A 8 22.72 -33.68 8.79
N MET A 9 22.66 -32.90 7.73
CA MET A 9 21.39 -32.49 7.13
C MET A 9 20.86 -33.70 6.35
N ASP A 10 19.80 -34.30 6.85
CA ASP A 10 19.02 -35.31 6.15
C ASP A 10 18.38 -34.65 4.92
N GLU A 11 18.76 -35.11 3.72
CA GLU A 11 18.18 -34.67 2.45
C GLU A 11 16.81 -35.34 2.30
N THR A 12 15.86 -34.97 3.15
CA THR A 12 14.47 -35.38 2.99
C THR A 12 13.97 -34.78 1.68
N GLU A 13 13.91 -35.59 0.63
CA GLU A 13 13.44 -35.23 -0.70
C GLU A 13 12.06 -34.56 -0.56
N ASN A 14 11.97 -33.26 -0.84
CA ASN A 14 10.71 -32.54 -0.72
C ASN A 14 9.66 -33.26 -1.58
N PRO A 15 8.42 -33.41 -1.06
CA PRO A 15 7.37 -34.08 -1.81
C PRO A 15 7.19 -33.41 -3.18
N LYS A 16 7.01 -34.24 -4.21
CA LYS A 16 6.80 -33.78 -5.58
C LYS A 16 5.60 -32.82 -5.63
N ILE A 17 5.87 -31.56 -5.93
CA ILE A 17 4.84 -30.55 -6.12
C ILE A 17 4.17 -30.83 -7.46
N THR A 18 2.87 -31.11 -7.43
CA THR A 18 2.02 -31.22 -8.62
C THR A 18 1.20 -29.94 -8.74
N ILE A 19 1.52 -29.13 -9.74
CA ILE A 19 0.73 -27.96 -10.12
C ILE A 19 -0.41 -28.46 -11.01
N THR A 20 -1.64 -28.26 -10.58
CA THR A 20 -2.86 -28.62 -11.30
C THR A 20 -3.34 -27.48 -12.19
N GLU A 21 -4.26 -27.78 -13.10
CA GLU A 21 -4.88 -26.78 -13.97
C GLU A 21 -5.70 -25.75 -13.16
N ASP A 22 -6.28 -26.18 -12.04
CA ASP A 22 -7.00 -25.31 -11.10
C ASP A 22 -6.03 -24.32 -10.41
N ASP A 23 -4.84 -24.78 -10.02
CA ASP A 23 -3.80 -23.92 -9.44
C ASP A 23 -3.35 -22.84 -10.44
N LEU A 24 -3.24 -23.20 -11.73
CA LEU A 24 -2.93 -22.24 -12.79
C LEU A 24 -4.05 -21.23 -12.96
N ASN A 25 -5.31 -21.68 -12.97
CA ASN A 25 -6.48 -20.81 -13.09
C ASN A 25 -6.60 -19.83 -11.91
N GLU A 26 -6.33 -20.28 -10.69
CA GLU A 26 -6.37 -19.44 -9.49
C GLU A 26 -5.33 -18.30 -9.54
N VAL A 27 -4.08 -18.61 -9.93
CA VAL A 27 -3.01 -17.59 -10.09
C VAL A 27 -3.38 -16.55 -11.14
N ASN A 28 -4.03 -16.98 -12.21
CA ASN A 28 -4.45 -16.11 -13.32
C ASN A 28 -5.58 -15.17 -12.90
N GLN A 29 -6.53 -15.66 -12.09
CA GLN A 29 -7.65 -14.86 -11.59
C GLN A 29 -7.24 -13.84 -10.52
N LEU A 30 -6.24 -14.18 -9.69
CA LEU A 30 -5.74 -13.28 -8.63
C LEU A 30 -4.95 -12.09 -9.17
N SER A 31 -4.56 -12.14 -10.44
CA SER A 31 -3.73 -11.14 -11.08
C SER A 31 -4.56 -10.33 -12.07
N LEU A 32 -5.19 -9.25 -11.61
CA LEU A 32 -5.59 -8.11 -12.48
C LEU A 32 -4.36 -7.41 -13.11
N ALA A 33 -3.23 -8.10 -13.21
CA ALA A 33 -1.94 -7.66 -13.68
C ALA A 33 -1.62 -8.37 -14.98
N CYS A 34 -1.09 -7.63 -15.95
CA CYS A 34 -0.67 -8.20 -17.22
C CYS A 34 0.48 -9.19 -16.98
N PRO A 35 0.39 -10.44 -17.44
CA PRO A 35 1.41 -11.46 -17.16
C PRO A 35 2.77 -11.18 -17.84
N ILE A 36 2.84 -10.21 -18.77
CA ILE A 36 4.06 -9.83 -19.47
C ILE A 36 4.85 -8.77 -18.69
N CYS A 37 4.17 -7.77 -18.12
CA CYS A 37 4.81 -6.64 -17.44
C CYS A 37 4.55 -6.60 -15.92
N ALA A 38 3.74 -7.52 -15.40
CA ALA A 38 3.30 -7.62 -14.01
C ALA A 38 2.62 -6.35 -13.44
N ASN A 39 2.20 -5.43 -14.30
CA ASN A 39 1.50 -4.20 -13.91
C ASN A 39 -0.03 -4.36 -14.03
N PRO A 40 -0.82 -3.67 -13.19
CA PRO A 40 -2.28 -3.73 -13.24
C PRO A 40 -2.82 -3.27 -14.60
N VAL A 41 -3.85 -3.96 -15.11
CA VAL A 41 -4.43 -3.71 -16.44
C VAL A 41 -5.58 -2.70 -16.40
N GLU A 42 -6.44 -2.74 -15.39
CA GLU A 42 -7.70 -1.94 -15.34
C GLU A 42 -7.57 -0.59 -14.64
N ARG A 43 -6.47 -0.27 -13.96
CA ARG A 43 -6.38 0.96 -13.17
C ARG A 43 -5.97 2.17 -14.00
N TYR A 44 -6.87 3.15 -14.12
CA TYR A 44 -6.62 4.52 -14.61
C TYR A 44 -5.95 4.58 -16.00
N VAL A 45 -6.40 3.76 -16.93
CA VAL A 45 -5.87 3.76 -18.31
C VAL A 45 -6.46 4.93 -19.09
N THR A 46 -5.77 6.06 -19.09
CA THR A 46 -6.12 7.22 -19.95
C THR A 46 -5.43 7.13 -21.33
N ASP A 47 -4.42 6.27 -21.47
CA ASP A 47 -3.65 6.10 -22.71
C ASP A 47 -4.32 5.05 -23.62
N PRO A 48 -4.70 5.40 -24.86
CA PRO A 48 -5.34 4.47 -25.81
C PRO A 48 -4.45 3.27 -26.19
N ASN A 49 -3.15 3.30 -25.91
CA ASN A 49 -2.26 2.17 -26.16
C ASN A 49 -2.21 1.15 -25.01
N LEU A 50 -2.61 1.56 -23.81
CA LEU A 50 -2.68 0.70 -22.63
C LEU A 50 -4.07 0.06 -22.46
N VAL A 51 -4.94 0.19 -23.47
CA VAL A 51 -6.29 -0.38 -23.44
C VAL A 51 -6.23 -1.86 -23.04
N PRO A 52 -6.99 -2.28 -22.02
CA PRO A 52 -7.05 -3.66 -21.60
C PRO A 52 -7.63 -4.53 -22.72
N VAL A 53 -6.93 -5.62 -23.02
CA VAL A 53 -7.37 -6.66 -23.96
C VAL A 53 -7.39 -7.99 -23.22
N GLU A 54 -8.35 -8.83 -23.54
CA GLU A 54 -8.49 -10.14 -22.93
C GLU A 54 -8.39 -11.24 -23.98
N CYS A 55 -7.76 -12.35 -23.60
CA CYS A 55 -7.68 -13.55 -24.43
C CYS A 55 -9.07 -14.17 -24.57
N THR A 56 -9.47 -14.56 -25.79
CA THR A 56 -10.81 -15.13 -26.05
C THR A 56 -11.02 -16.52 -25.45
N ASP A 57 -9.93 -17.26 -25.17
CA ASP A 57 -10.01 -18.66 -24.77
C ASP A 57 -9.90 -18.81 -23.25
N CYS A 58 -8.90 -18.16 -22.64
CA CYS A 58 -8.62 -18.26 -21.20
C CYS A 58 -9.07 -17.03 -20.39
N GLY A 59 -9.56 -15.96 -21.03
CA GLY A 59 -10.04 -14.76 -20.36
C GLY A 59 -8.97 -13.93 -19.65
N THR A 60 -7.67 -14.24 -19.82
CA THR A 60 -6.60 -13.50 -19.18
C THR A 60 -6.45 -12.09 -19.76
N LEU A 61 -6.24 -11.10 -18.89
CA LEU A 61 -6.09 -9.68 -19.22
C LEU A 61 -4.64 -9.29 -19.53
N TYR A 62 -4.50 -8.41 -20.52
CA TYR A 62 -3.23 -7.86 -21.00
C TYR A 62 -3.40 -6.39 -21.34
N HIS A 63 -2.32 -5.61 -21.31
CA HIS A 63 -2.29 -4.35 -22.05
C HIS A 63 -2.17 -4.66 -23.54
N LYS A 64 -2.88 -3.90 -24.39
CA LYS A 64 -2.78 -4.05 -25.85
C LYS A 64 -1.34 -4.06 -26.37
N ILE A 65 -0.51 -3.12 -25.92
CA ILE A 65 0.92 -3.08 -26.27
C ILE A 65 1.63 -4.38 -25.86
N CYS A 66 1.38 -4.88 -24.65
CA CYS A 66 2.05 -6.09 -24.16
C CYS A 66 1.66 -7.31 -25.00
N TRP A 67 0.40 -7.44 -25.39
CA TRP A 67 -0.06 -8.49 -26.30
C TRP A 67 0.68 -8.43 -27.65
N GLU A 68 0.77 -7.24 -28.25
CA GLU A 68 1.45 -7.04 -29.53
C GLU A 68 2.96 -7.33 -29.43
N GLN A 69 3.61 -6.90 -28.33
CA GLN A 69 5.03 -7.16 -28.07
C GLN A 69 5.32 -8.64 -27.77
N GLY A 70 4.38 -9.35 -27.17
CA GLY A 70 4.45 -10.79 -26.89
C GLY A 70 4.32 -11.68 -28.12
N GLY A 71 4.25 -11.11 -29.33
CA GLY A 71 4.09 -11.85 -30.58
C GLY A 71 2.63 -12.07 -30.98
N GLY A 72 1.69 -11.39 -30.34
CA GLY A 72 0.26 -11.49 -30.67
C GLY A 72 -0.39 -12.81 -30.24
N SER A 73 0.14 -13.47 -29.22
CA SER A 73 -0.40 -14.71 -28.66
C SER A 73 -0.49 -14.63 -27.14
N CYS A 74 -1.37 -15.47 -26.58
CA CYS A 74 -1.48 -15.63 -25.15
C CYS A 74 -0.15 -16.14 -24.56
N ALA A 75 0.28 -15.54 -23.46
CA ALA A 75 1.49 -15.94 -22.73
C ALA A 75 1.20 -16.99 -21.63
N MET A 76 -0.07 -17.37 -21.47
CA MET A 76 -0.48 -18.32 -20.44
C MET A 76 -0.10 -19.75 -20.82
N ILE A 77 0.48 -20.46 -19.86
CA ILE A 77 0.82 -21.87 -20.01
C ILE A 77 -0.46 -22.66 -20.30
N GLY A 78 -0.45 -23.42 -21.40
CA GLY A 78 -1.60 -24.23 -21.83
C GLY A 78 -2.61 -23.49 -22.73
N CYS A 79 -2.37 -22.23 -23.10
CA CYS A 79 -3.24 -21.47 -23.98
C CYS A 79 -2.51 -20.99 -25.24
N ASP A 80 -2.88 -21.55 -26.41
CA ASP A 80 -2.30 -21.22 -27.72
C ASP A 80 -3.11 -20.16 -28.50
N CYS A 81 -3.99 -19.43 -27.81
CA CYS A 81 -4.86 -18.45 -28.42
C CYS A 81 -4.08 -17.29 -29.06
N LYS A 82 -4.50 -16.88 -30.25
CA LYS A 82 -3.91 -15.76 -31.01
C LYS A 82 -4.88 -14.60 -31.23
N THR A 83 -6.07 -14.69 -30.64
CA THR A 83 -7.12 -13.69 -30.75
C THR A 83 -7.37 -13.06 -29.40
N TYR A 84 -7.64 -11.76 -29.42
CA TYR A 84 -8.05 -11.02 -28.24
C TYR A 84 -9.36 -10.29 -28.54
N ARG A 85 -10.12 -10.01 -27.48
CA ARG A 85 -11.20 -9.02 -27.50
C ARG A 85 -10.79 -7.83 -26.65
N ILE A 86 -11.25 -6.63 -27.04
CA ILE A 86 -11.02 -5.44 -26.23
C ILE A 86 -11.87 -5.60 -24.97
N HIS A 87 -11.23 -5.55 -23.81
CA HIS A 87 -11.92 -5.57 -22.54
C HIS A 87 -12.47 -4.16 -22.31
N ALA A 88 -13.57 -3.84 -22.98
CA ALA A 88 -14.24 -2.57 -22.81
C ALA A 88 -14.90 -2.59 -21.43
N GLU A 89 -14.22 -2.00 -20.45
CA GLU A 89 -14.90 -1.56 -19.24
C GLU A 89 -15.90 -0.49 -19.68
N GLU A 90 -17.19 -0.73 -19.45
CA GLU A 90 -18.20 0.29 -19.68
C GLU A 90 -17.82 1.48 -18.80
N ASP A 91 -17.19 2.49 -19.42
CA ASP A 91 -16.88 3.80 -18.84
C ASP A 91 -18.17 4.62 -18.62
N THR A 92 -19.26 3.91 -18.33
CA THR A 92 -20.49 4.48 -17.82
C THR A 92 -20.16 4.94 -16.41
N PRO A 93 -20.23 6.25 -16.12
CA PRO A 93 -20.04 6.71 -14.76
C PRO A 93 -21.08 6.02 -13.89
N VAL A 94 -20.63 5.16 -12.98
CA VAL A 94 -21.47 4.47 -11.98
C VAL A 94 -22.31 5.51 -11.20
N MET A 95 -21.80 6.73 -11.10
CA MET A 95 -22.50 7.91 -10.60
C MET A 95 -21.87 9.20 -11.15
N THR A 96 -22.65 10.03 -11.85
CA THR A 96 -22.27 11.40 -12.18
C THR A 96 -22.75 12.30 -11.04
N ILE A 97 -21.82 12.86 -10.26
CA ILE A 97 -22.15 13.87 -9.23
C ILE A 97 -22.10 15.23 -9.92
N GLU A 98 -23.24 15.89 -10.08
CA GLU A 98 -23.29 17.26 -10.57
C GLU A 98 -22.91 18.24 -9.44
N TYR A 99 -22.45 19.44 -9.83
CA TYR A 99 -22.11 20.48 -8.86
C TYR A 99 -23.33 20.91 -8.00
N SER A 100 -24.54 20.66 -8.49
CA SER A 100 -25.83 20.82 -7.80
C SER A 100 -26.07 19.79 -6.69
N ASP A 101 -25.46 18.60 -6.79
CA ASP A 101 -25.58 17.51 -5.81
C ASP A 101 -24.67 17.72 -4.59
N LEU A 102 -23.64 18.58 -4.75
CA LEU A 102 -22.86 19.06 -3.61
C LEU A 102 -23.76 19.94 -2.75
N GLY A 103 -24.30 19.35 -1.69
CA GLY A 103 -25.10 20.06 -0.69
C GLY A 103 -24.40 21.37 -0.32
N ARG A 104 -25.02 22.50 -0.65
CA ARG A 104 -24.54 23.83 -0.27
C ARG A 104 -24.36 23.82 1.24
N GLU A 105 -23.12 23.74 1.69
CA GLU A 105 -22.80 23.63 3.10
C GLU A 105 -23.21 24.95 3.78
N ARG A 106 -24.46 25.03 4.24
CA ARG A 106 -24.96 26.10 5.11
C ARG A 106 -24.64 25.73 6.56
N ASN A 107 -23.37 25.43 6.83
CA ASN A 107 -22.89 25.51 8.20
C ASN A 107 -22.67 27.00 8.50
N PRO A 108 -23.35 27.60 9.49
CA PRO A 108 -22.97 28.93 9.94
C PRO A 108 -21.52 28.82 10.41
N VAL A 109 -20.64 29.58 9.76
CA VAL A 109 -19.23 29.67 10.10
C VAL A 109 -19.15 29.98 11.61
N ARG A 110 -18.91 28.95 12.42
CA ARG A 110 -18.43 29.17 13.78
C ARG A 110 -17.13 29.95 13.60
N PRO A 111 -16.98 31.12 14.23
CA PRO A 111 -15.76 31.89 14.05
C PRO A 111 -14.59 31.02 14.49
N VAL A 112 -13.69 30.72 13.56
CA VAL A 112 -12.45 29.92 13.70
C VAL A 112 -11.63 30.33 14.95
N ASN A 113 -11.84 31.57 15.39
CA ASN A 113 -11.21 32.20 16.54
C ASN A 113 -11.69 31.67 17.90
N ALA A 114 -12.86 31.05 18.00
CA ALA A 114 -13.39 30.58 19.29
C ALA A 114 -12.74 29.26 19.74
N GLU A 115 -12.53 28.34 18.79
CA GLU A 115 -11.93 27.03 19.05
C GLU A 115 -10.42 27.12 19.26
N THR A 116 -9.74 27.91 18.42
CA THR A 116 -8.30 28.20 18.59
C THR A 116 -7.98 28.91 19.90
N LYS A 117 -8.87 29.81 20.40
CA LYS A 117 -8.72 30.42 21.73
C LYS A 117 -8.85 29.41 22.86
N ARG A 118 -9.77 28.44 22.75
CA ARG A 118 -9.93 27.36 23.74
C ARG A 118 -8.72 26.44 23.77
N ILE A 119 -8.23 26.04 22.59
CA ILE A 119 -7.04 25.19 22.44
C ILE A 119 -5.81 25.88 23.04
N LYS A 120 -5.57 27.16 22.71
CA LYS A 120 -4.44 27.94 23.28
C LYS A 120 -4.56 28.14 24.79
N ALA A 121 -5.77 28.30 25.33
CA ALA A 121 -5.98 28.41 26.77
C ALA A 121 -5.67 27.08 27.49
N GLN A 122 -6.01 25.95 26.88
CA GLN A 122 -5.72 24.62 27.40
C GLN A 122 -4.21 24.31 27.34
N GLU A 123 -3.54 24.70 26.26
CA GLU A 123 -2.09 24.55 26.10
C GLU A 123 -1.30 25.34 27.15
N ARG A 124 -1.74 26.57 27.48
CA ARG A 124 -1.13 27.37 28.55
C ARG A 124 -1.23 26.69 29.92
N ARG A 125 -2.38 26.09 30.25
CA ARG A 125 -2.56 25.35 31.52
C ARG A 125 -1.61 24.16 31.61
N MET A 126 -1.52 23.36 30.55
CA MET A 126 -0.59 22.22 30.51
C MET A 126 0.87 22.69 30.60
N ARG A 127 1.21 23.80 29.95
CA ARG A 127 2.57 24.37 30.03
C ARG A 127 2.92 24.86 31.43
N ASP A 128 1.99 25.50 32.13
CA ASP A 128 2.21 25.98 33.50
C ASP A 128 2.36 24.81 34.50
N GLU A 129 1.65 23.70 34.28
CA GLU A 129 1.84 22.46 35.06
C GLU A 129 3.23 21.83 34.83
N VAL A 130 3.73 21.85 33.59
CA VAL A 130 5.04 21.28 33.24
C VAL A 130 6.21 22.20 33.65
N TYR A 131 6.09 23.51 33.46
CA TYR A 131 7.15 24.49 33.73
C TYR A 131 7.09 25.13 35.12
N GLY A 132 6.03 24.89 35.91
CA GLY A 132 5.86 25.41 37.27
C GLY A 132 6.89 24.89 38.27
N ARG A 133 7.65 23.83 37.94
CA ARG A 133 8.83 23.41 38.71
C ARG A 133 10.09 24.03 38.12
N SER A 134 10.47 25.14 38.74
CA SER A 134 11.66 25.94 38.47
C SER A 134 12.89 25.07 38.12
N ILE A 135 13.28 25.13 36.84
CA ILE A 135 14.45 24.45 36.27
C ILE A 135 15.72 24.79 37.07
N PHE A 136 15.78 25.98 37.67
CA PHE A 136 16.86 26.39 38.56
C PHE A 136 16.96 25.52 39.83
N ARG A 137 15.85 25.06 40.41
CA ARG A 137 15.92 24.16 41.57
C ARG A 137 16.55 22.82 41.21
N ILE A 138 16.22 22.27 40.04
CA ILE A 138 16.80 21.01 39.56
C ILE A 138 18.29 21.19 39.29
N PHE A 139 18.68 22.32 38.69
CA PHE A 139 20.07 22.65 38.43
C PHE A 139 20.90 22.82 39.72
N PHE A 140 20.40 23.57 40.70
CA PHE A 140 21.11 23.79 41.96
C PHE A 140 21.19 22.53 42.83
N ASP A 141 20.16 21.67 42.83
CA ASP A 141 20.18 20.40 43.55
C ASP A 141 21.22 19.43 42.95
N TRP A 142 21.31 19.37 41.61
CA TRP A 142 22.37 18.63 40.91
C TRP A 142 23.78 19.17 41.23
N LEU A 143 23.95 20.49 41.23
CA LEU A 143 25.25 21.14 41.45
C LEU A 143 25.74 20.95 42.89
N LEU A 144 24.85 21.07 43.89
CA LEU A 144 25.20 20.81 45.29
C LEU A 144 25.55 19.33 45.54
N ARG A 145 24.94 18.40 44.79
CA ARG A 145 25.27 16.97 44.87
C ARG A 145 26.66 16.65 44.34
N GLN A 146 27.17 17.40 43.37
CA GLN A 146 28.54 17.26 42.85
C GLN A 146 29.60 17.74 43.84
N ILE A 147 29.33 18.84 44.56
CA ILE A 147 30.28 19.39 45.54
C ILE A 147 30.44 18.47 46.75
N ARG A 148 29.38 17.75 47.14
CA ARG A 148 29.39 16.86 48.31
C ARG A 148 30.21 15.57 48.14
N ILE A 149 30.63 15.24 46.93
CA ILE A 149 31.41 14.01 46.62
C ILE A 149 32.92 14.23 46.82
N LEU A 150 33.36 15.48 47.03
CA LEU A 150 34.79 15.83 47.17
C LEU A 150 35.27 15.90 48.63
N ASP A 151 34.40 15.64 49.60
CA ASP A 151 34.69 15.69 51.05
C ASP A 151 34.84 14.30 51.71
N GLU A 152 34.97 13.22 50.93
CA GLU A 152 35.27 11.85 51.44
C GLU A 152 36.52 11.25 50.77
#